data_AF-A0AA48L3A1-F1
#
_entry.id   AF-A0AA48L3A1-F1
#
_cell.length_a   1.000
_cell.length_b   1.000
_cell.length_c   1.000
_cell.angle_alpha   90.00
_cell.angle_beta   90.00
_cell.angle_gamma   90.00
#
_symmetry.space_group_name_H-M   'P 1'
#
loop_
_entity.id
_entity.type
_entity.pdbx_description
1 polymer ?
#
loop_
_entity_poly.entity_id
_entity_poly.type
_entity_poly.pdbx_seq_one_letter_code
_entity_poly.pdbx_strand_id
1 'polypeptide(L)'
;MADRACHRCIAKKRRCDHQRPVCGTCKKLNLEGECSYPPPQLRRGPVAGMSRRAEHRAQQCENALWFLLSLPGVQEAIDRVDPDVLARPFVPAPTANMERGERNEWWGEHTMRQPADVLMFRDACRRLQGDPTAPPNGNGAEAHEAEPSPSYEYYDHRDPSTQSTTHSPAPDPPQPERRRDEMRNAMGPSLWQLVTAAIPDEDEPEARRGPEAEWARPMWTAPPPRDDYPDGPKRKRRADLFW
;
A
#
# COMPACT_ATOMS: atom_id res chain seq x y z
N MET A 1 -5.94 4.44 23.37
CA MET A 1 -5.56 3.28 22.53
C MET A 1 -6.27 2.05 23.08
N ALA A 2 -6.92 1.23 22.25
CA ALA A 2 -7.56 0.01 22.77
C ALA A 2 -6.46 -0.97 23.22
N ASP A 3 -6.35 -1.20 24.53
CA ASP A 3 -5.42 -2.18 25.09
C ASP A 3 -5.75 -3.58 24.55
N ARG A 4 -4.71 -4.34 24.20
CA ARG A 4 -4.88 -5.70 23.70
C ARG A 4 -5.23 -6.64 24.84
N ALA A 5 -6.14 -7.58 24.59
CA ALA A 5 -6.44 -8.68 25.50
C ALA A 5 -5.17 -9.52 25.80
N CYS A 6 -5.10 -10.12 26.98
CA CYS A 6 -4.02 -11.04 27.33
C CYS A 6 -4.07 -12.33 26.48
N HIS A 7 -2.96 -13.04 26.37
CA HIS A 7 -2.82 -14.27 25.57
C HIS A 7 -3.89 -15.31 25.90
N ARG A 8 -4.23 -15.49 27.18
CA ARG A 8 -5.22 -16.47 27.61
C ARG A 8 -6.64 -16.11 27.15
N CYS A 9 -7.03 -14.85 27.34
CA CYS A 9 -8.35 -14.38 26.88
C CYS A 9 -8.47 -14.46 25.35
N ILE A 10 -7.39 -14.15 24.61
CA ILE A 10 -7.34 -14.32 23.15
C ILE A 10 -7.52 -15.80 22.78
N ALA A 11 -6.70 -16.69 23.37
CA ALA A 11 -6.72 -18.12 23.06
C ALA A 11 -8.07 -18.78 23.38
N LYS A 12 -8.72 -18.39 24.48
CA LYS A 12 -10.05 -18.88 24.88
C LYS A 12 -11.21 -18.07 24.27
N LYS A 13 -10.93 -17.05 23.46
CA LYS A 13 -11.92 -16.14 22.86
C LYS A 13 -12.91 -15.55 23.88
N ARG A 14 -12.42 -15.15 25.05
CA ARG A 14 -13.23 -14.53 26.13
C ARG A 14 -12.95 -13.04 26.26
N ARG A 15 -13.89 -12.29 26.81
CA ARG A 15 -13.70 -10.86 27.10
C ARG A 15 -12.57 -10.67 28.11
N CYS A 16 -11.63 -9.78 27.80
CA CYS A 16 -10.57 -9.35 28.72
C CYS A 16 -10.95 -7.99 29.31
N ASP A 17 -10.72 -7.81 30.60
CA ASP A 17 -10.95 -6.56 31.33
C ASP A 17 -9.72 -5.65 31.36
N HIS A 18 -8.60 -6.10 30.77
CA HIS A 18 -7.38 -5.32 30.53
C HIS A 18 -6.67 -4.75 31.77
N GLN A 19 -7.06 -5.12 32.99
CA GLN A 19 -6.34 -4.74 34.21
C GLN A 19 -4.92 -5.34 34.22
N ARG A 20 -3.91 -4.53 34.58
CA ARG A 20 -2.50 -4.95 34.67
C ARG A 20 -2.07 -5.00 36.14
N PRO A 21 -1.18 -5.94 36.54
CA PRO A 21 -0.44 -6.90 35.70
C PRO A 21 -1.26 -8.12 35.25
N VAL A 22 -2.36 -8.44 35.94
CA VAL A 22 -3.22 -9.60 35.66
C VAL A 22 -4.65 -9.13 35.46
N CYS A 23 -5.31 -9.60 34.40
CA CYS A 23 -6.71 -9.26 34.16
C CYS A 23 -7.62 -9.94 35.20
N GLY A 24 -8.67 -9.26 35.64
CA GLY A 24 -9.69 -9.72 36.58
C GLY A 24 -10.33 -11.05 36.18
N THR A 25 -10.42 -11.36 34.87
CA THR A 25 -10.87 -12.70 34.43
C THR A 25 -9.87 -13.80 34.79
N CYS A 26 -8.57 -13.57 34.57
CA CYS A 26 -7.53 -14.55 34.93
C CYS A 26 -7.36 -14.63 36.45
N LYS A 27 -7.53 -13.51 37.17
CA LYS A 27 -7.53 -13.46 38.64
C LYS A 27 -8.65 -14.31 39.24
N LYS A 28 -9.89 -14.14 38.77
CA LYS A 28 -11.06 -14.94 39.24
C LYS A 28 -10.90 -16.44 39.03
N LEU A 29 -10.12 -16.84 38.02
CA LEU A 29 -9.87 -18.25 37.73
C LEU A 29 -8.60 -18.79 38.40
N ASN A 30 -7.90 -18.00 39.23
CA ASN A 30 -6.63 -18.33 39.88
C ASN A 30 -5.50 -18.66 38.91
N LEU A 31 -5.41 -17.90 37.82
CA LEU A 31 -4.49 -18.15 36.70
C LEU A 31 -3.57 -16.96 36.43
N GLU A 32 -3.08 -16.38 37.51
CA GLU A 32 -2.26 -15.17 37.49
C GLU A 32 -0.93 -15.38 36.78
N GLY A 33 -0.28 -16.54 36.97
CA GLY A 33 1.01 -16.87 36.36
C GLY A 33 0.99 -17.08 34.84
N GLU A 34 -0.17 -17.36 34.26
CA GLU A 34 -0.33 -17.54 32.81
C GLU A 34 -0.89 -16.28 32.11
N CYS A 35 -1.19 -15.22 32.87
CA CYS A 35 -1.75 -13.99 32.34
C CYS A 35 -0.65 -13.09 31.76
N SER A 36 -0.21 -13.40 30.54
CA SER A 36 0.75 -12.58 29.80
C SER A 36 0.09 -11.76 28.70
N TYR A 37 0.53 -10.53 28.49
CA TYR A 37 0.03 -9.65 27.44
C TYR A 37 0.97 -9.70 26.23
N PRO A 38 0.44 -9.85 25.00
CA PRO A 38 1.28 -9.78 23.81
C PRO A 38 1.96 -8.41 23.73
N PRO A 39 3.24 -8.35 23.32
CA PRO A 39 3.87 -7.07 23.03
C PRO A 39 3.07 -6.36 21.92
N PRO A 40 3.17 -5.02 21.81
CA PRO A 40 2.57 -4.29 20.71
C PRO A 40 3.11 -4.84 19.39
N GLN A 41 2.36 -5.75 18.74
CA GLN A 41 2.82 -6.25 17.44
C GLN A 41 2.80 -5.07 16.48
N LEU A 42 3.95 -4.84 15.82
CA LEU A 42 3.97 -3.98 14.64
C LEU A 42 2.85 -4.47 13.72
N ARG A 43 1.98 -3.54 13.33
CA ARG A 43 0.83 -3.87 12.49
C ARG A 43 1.34 -4.57 11.24
N ARG A 44 0.93 -5.82 11.03
CA ARG A 44 1.26 -6.58 9.82
C ARG A 44 0.45 -5.99 8.69
N GLY A 45 1.10 -5.27 7.79
CA GLY A 45 0.49 -4.65 6.62
C GLY A 45 1.03 -3.26 6.32
N PRO A 46 0.82 -2.74 5.11
CA PRO A 46 1.09 -1.35 4.81
C PRO A 46 0.32 -0.45 5.78
N VAL A 47 0.95 0.66 6.19
CA VAL A 47 0.33 1.63 7.10
C VAL A 47 -1.02 2.05 6.53
N ALA A 48 -2.06 2.11 7.37
CA ALA A 48 -3.40 2.48 6.93
C ALA A 48 -3.35 3.81 6.15
N GLY A 49 -3.93 3.84 4.95
CA GLY A 49 -3.89 4.99 4.04
C GLY A 49 -2.75 4.99 3.01
N MET A 50 -1.73 4.14 3.17
CA MET A 50 -0.67 3.99 2.17
C MET A 50 -1.19 3.42 0.85
N SER A 51 -2.16 2.50 0.88
CA SER A 51 -2.79 1.96 -0.33
C SER A 51 -3.44 3.07 -1.15
N ARG A 52 -4.26 3.92 -0.51
CA ARG A 52 -4.92 5.04 -1.17
C ARG A 52 -3.93 6.05 -1.75
N ARG A 53 -2.82 6.32 -1.05
CA ARG A 53 -1.75 7.19 -1.58
C ARG A 53 -1.07 6.53 -2.79
N ALA A 54 -0.75 5.25 -2.71
CA ALA A 54 -0.12 4.52 -3.81
C ALA A 54 -1.03 4.46 -5.05
N GLU A 55 -2.34 4.19 -4.88
CA GLU A 55 -3.35 4.23 -5.94
C GLU A 55 -3.41 5.61 -6.60
N HIS A 56 -3.50 6.68 -5.79
CA HIS A 56 -3.49 8.04 -6.32
C HIS A 56 -2.22 8.35 -7.12
N ARG A 57 -1.06 7.82 -6.70
CA ARG A 57 0.21 7.98 -7.45
C ARG A 57 0.21 7.19 -8.75
N ALA A 58 -0.29 5.96 -8.75
CA ALA A 58 -0.45 5.18 -9.96
C ALA A 58 -1.31 5.94 -10.98
N GLN A 59 -2.42 6.54 -10.54
CA GLN A 59 -3.27 7.37 -11.39
C GLN A 59 -2.54 8.58 -11.96
N GLN A 60 -1.71 9.27 -11.16
CA GLN A 60 -0.90 10.40 -11.65
C GLN A 60 0.10 9.97 -12.72
N CYS A 61 0.76 8.82 -12.53
CA CYS A 61 1.68 8.25 -13.53
C CYS A 61 0.93 7.89 -14.82
N GLU A 62 -0.25 7.27 -14.72
CA GLU A 62 -1.08 6.91 -15.87
C GLU A 62 -1.50 8.15 -16.67
N ASN A 63 -2.00 9.18 -15.99
CA ASN A 63 -2.38 10.44 -16.64
C ASN A 63 -1.19 11.12 -17.34
N ALA A 64 -0.01 11.10 -16.71
CA ALA A 64 1.21 11.65 -17.28
C ALA A 64 1.65 10.87 -18.53
N LEU A 65 1.64 9.53 -18.46
CA LEU A 65 1.96 8.67 -19.61
C LEU A 65 0.98 8.88 -20.77
N TRP A 66 -0.31 8.94 -20.47
CA TRP A 66 -1.35 9.21 -21.47
C TRP A 66 -1.11 10.55 -22.20
N PHE A 67 -0.82 11.60 -21.43
CA PHE A 67 -0.48 12.91 -22.00
C PHE A 67 0.76 12.83 -22.91
N LEU A 68 1.86 12.20 -22.43
CA LEU A 68 3.09 12.09 -23.21
C LEU A 68 2.88 11.33 -24.53
N LEU A 69 2.15 10.21 -24.48
CA LEU A 69 1.85 9.40 -25.67
C LEU A 69 0.93 10.10 -26.65
N SER A 70 0.19 11.12 -26.21
CA SER A 70 -0.69 11.93 -27.08
C SER A 70 0.07 13.06 -27.80
N LEU A 71 1.34 13.30 -27.49
CA LEU A 71 2.11 14.37 -28.13
C LEU A 71 2.59 13.96 -29.53
N PRO A 72 2.46 14.85 -30.53
CA PRO A 72 3.00 14.60 -31.86
C PRO A 72 4.53 14.48 -31.78
N GLY A 73 5.13 13.53 -32.50
CA GLY A 73 6.57 13.27 -32.46
C GLY A 73 7.00 12.21 -31.46
N VAL A 74 6.17 11.86 -30.46
CA VAL A 74 6.54 10.83 -29.48
C VAL A 74 6.47 9.44 -30.09
N GLN A 75 5.44 9.14 -30.89
CA GLN A 75 5.36 7.89 -31.62
C GLN A 75 6.54 7.73 -32.58
N GLU A 76 6.83 8.77 -33.37
CA GLU A 76 7.95 8.78 -34.31
C GLU A 76 9.30 8.68 -33.60
N ALA A 77 9.43 9.23 -32.39
CA ALA A 77 10.62 9.08 -31.57
C ALA A 77 10.77 7.62 -31.08
N ILE A 78 9.68 6.98 -30.65
CA ILE A 78 9.68 5.56 -30.24
C ILE A 78 10.05 4.66 -31.42
N ASP A 79 9.48 4.90 -32.61
CA ASP A 79 9.73 4.10 -33.81
C ASP A 79 11.19 4.19 -34.30
N ARG A 80 11.91 5.24 -33.91
CA ARG A 80 13.35 5.42 -34.21
C ARG A 80 14.27 4.77 -33.20
N VAL A 81 13.77 4.36 -32.04
CA VAL A 81 14.58 3.67 -31.03
C VAL A 81 14.92 2.28 -31.56
N ASP A 82 16.19 1.90 -31.43
CA ASP A 82 16.66 0.57 -31.77
C ASP A 82 15.82 -0.52 -31.05
N PRO A 83 15.25 -1.52 -31.76
CA PRO A 83 14.49 -2.60 -31.16
C PRO A 83 15.23 -3.32 -30.02
N ASP A 84 16.56 -3.46 -30.11
CA ASP A 84 17.37 -4.07 -29.07
C ASP A 84 17.43 -3.22 -27.80
N VAL A 85 17.23 -1.89 -27.91
CA VAL A 85 17.09 -0.98 -26.77
C VAL A 85 15.70 -1.11 -26.16
N LEU A 86 14.64 -1.23 -26.97
CA LEU A 86 13.27 -1.44 -26.50
C LEU A 86 13.08 -2.80 -25.80
N ALA A 87 13.86 -3.81 -26.20
CA ALA A 87 13.86 -5.12 -25.57
C ALA A 87 14.54 -5.16 -24.19
N ARG A 88 15.28 -4.10 -23.81
CA ARG A 88 15.97 -4.05 -22.50
C ARG A 88 14.95 -3.91 -21.38
N PRO A 89 15.15 -4.60 -20.24
CA PRO A 89 14.31 -4.38 -19.07
C PRO A 89 14.43 -2.94 -18.59
N PHE A 90 13.33 -2.39 -18.08
CA PHE A 90 13.34 -1.06 -17.48
C PHE A 90 14.34 -1.01 -16.31
N VAL A 91 15.21 0.00 -16.34
CA VAL A 91 16.08 0.30 -15.20
C VAL A 91 15.21 0.75 -14.02
N PRO A 92 15.43 0.22 -12.81
CA PRO A 92 14.66 0.66 -11.64
C PRO A 92 14.83 2.16 -11.43
N ALA A 93 13.73 2.83 -11.09
CA ALA A 93 13.76 4.25 -10.79
C ALA A 93 14.72 4.54 -9.62
N PRO A 94 15.37 5.71 -9.57
CA PRO A 94 16.31 6.08 -8.47
C PRO A 94 15.67 5.97 -7.09
N THR A 95 14.36 6.21 -7.02
CA THR A 95 13.56 6.13 -5.80
C THR A 95 13.33 4.70 -5.31
N ALA A 96 13.63 3.68 -6.12
CA ALA A 96 13.46 2.29 -5.72
C ALA A 96 14.36 1.90 -4.53
N ASN A 97 15.54 2.50 -4.45
CA ASN A 97 16.55 2.24 -3.42
C ASN A 97 16.34 3.08 -2.14
N MET A 98 15.41 4.04 -2.16
CA MET A 98 15.12 4.89 -0.99
C MET A 98 14.39 4.12 0.11
N GLU A 99 14.63 4.51 1.37
CA GLU A 99 13.87 3.97 2.48
C GLU A 99 12.37 4.26 2.27
N ARG A 100 11.49 3.40 2.80
CA ARG A 100 10.04 3.54 2.54
C ARG A 100 9.51 4.88 3.04
N GLY A 101 9.95 5.34 4.22
CA GLY A 101 9.55 6.62 4.80
C GLY A 101 9.95 7.79 3.89
N GLU A 102 11.24 7.92 3.64
CA GLU A 102 11.84 8.95 2.79
C GLU A 102 11.23 9.00 1.40
N ARG A 103 11.05 7.84 0.77
CA ARG A 103 10.41 7.74 -0.54
C ARG A 103 9.02 8.36 -0.53
N ASN A 104 8.19 8.10 0.49
CA ASN A 104 6.84 8.65 0.53
C ASN A 104 6.84 10.17 0.68
N GLU A 105 7.77 10.70 1.48
CA GLU A 105 7.95 12.14 1.67
C GLU A 105 8.41 12.78 0.37
N TRP A 106 9.43 12.21 -0.27
CA TRP A 106 9.94 12.66 -1.56
C TRP A 106 8.86 12.66 -2.66
N TRP A 107 8.04 11.60 -2.74
CA TRP A 107 6.90 11.60 -3.66
C TRP A 107 5.89 12.71 -3.33
N GLY A 108 5.69 12.99 -2.03
CA GLY A 108 4.89 14.11 -1.53
C GLY A 108 5.26 15.45 -2.15
N GLU A 109 6.56 15.71 -2.26
CA GLU A 109 7.12 16.93 -2.85
C GLU A 109 7.08 16.93 -4.39
N HIS A 110 7.17 15.77 -5.02
CA HIS A 110 7.27 15.61 -6.47
C HIS A 110 5.94 15.08 -7.06
N THR A 111 4.88 15.89 -7.02
CA THR A 111 3.58 15.52 -7.57
C THR A 111 3.49 15.79 -9.08
N MET A 112 2.87 14.88 -9.83
CA MET A 112 2.58 15.07 -11.26
C MET A 112 1.12 15.47 -11.45
N ARG A 113 0.82 16.76 -11.33
CA ARG A 113 -0.54 17.33 -11.54
C ARG A 113 -0.68 17.98 -12.91
N GLN A 114 0.42 18.45 -13.46
CA GLN A 114 0.50 19.14 -14.74
C GLN A 114 1.56 18.51 -15.63
N PRO A 115 1.48 18.68 -16.96
CA PRO A 115 2.51 18.23 -17.90
C PRO A 115 3.93 18.68 -17.55
N ALA A 116 4.10 19.93 -17.10
CA ALA A 116 5.41 20.47 -16.73
C ALA A 116 6.06 19.71 -15.55
N ASP A 117 5.23 19.14 -14.66
CA ASP A 117 5.71 18.39 -13.50
C ASP A 117 6.45 17.12 -13.91
N VAL A 118 6.16 16.55 -15.08
CA VAL A 118 6.87 15.37 -15.60
C VAL A 118 8.34 15.69 -15.85
N LEU A 119 8.64 16.89 -16.36
CA LEU A 119 10.01 17.33 -16.59
C LEU A 119 10.72 17.62 -15.26
N MET A 120 10.04 18.27 -14.32
CA MET A 120 10.56 18.49 -12.97
C MET A 120 10.85 17.16 -12.24
N PHE A 121 9.95 16.19 -12.40
CA PHE A 121 10.09 14.85 -11.85
C PHE A 121 11.31 14.12 -12.43
N ARG A 122 11.50 14.20 -13.75
CA ARG A 122 12.68 13.67 -14.45
C ARG A 122 13.96 14.30 -13.89
N ASP A 123 14.00 15.61 -13.76
CA ASP A 123 15.19 16.33 -13.30
C ASP A 123 15.48 16.02 -11.81
N ALA A 124 14.44 15.85 -10.99
CA ALA A 124 14.58 15.37 -9.62
C ALA A 124 15.14 13.93 -9.55
N CYS A 125 14.68 13.03 -10.40
CA CYS A 125 15.24 11.68 -10.52
C CYS A 125 16.72 11.71 -10.92
N ARG A 126 17.10 12.59 -11.86
CA ARG A 126 18.51 12.76 -12.26
C ARG A 126 19.38 13.25 -11.10
N ARG A 127 18.89 14.19 -10.29
CA ARG A 127 19.61 14.64 -9.08
C ARG A 127 19.83 13.51 -8.08
N LEU A 128 18.86 12.59 -7.93
CA LEU A 128 19.00 11.42 -7.05
C LEU A 128 20.02 10.40 -7.54
N GLN A 129 20.25 10.28 -8.85
CA GLN A 129 21.24 9.34 -9.39
C GLN A 129 22.68 9.78 -9.08
N GLY A 130 22.87 11.00 -8.56
CA GLY A 130 24.16 11.66 -8.57
C GLY A 130 24.54 12.02 -10.00
N ASP A 131 25.19 13.17 -10.19
CA ASP A 131 25.84 13.42 -11.46
C ASP A 131 27.12 12.55 -11.48
N PRO A 132 27.21 11.49 -12.30
CA PRO A 132 28.43 10.68 -12.35
C PRO A 132 29.63 11.49 -12.86
N THR A 133 29.41 12.67 -13.45
CA THR A 133 30.46 13.59 -13.86
C THR A 133 30.83 14.65 -12.84
N ALA A 134 30.11 14.75 -11.71
CA ALA A 134 30.59 15.58 -10.61
C ALA A 134 31.88 14.94 -10.07
N PRO A 135 33.04 15.62 -10.13
CA PRO A 135 34.25 15.10 -9.52
C PRO A 135 33.92 14.78 -8.05
N PRO A 136 34.39 13.64 -7.52
CA PRO A 136 34.16 13.30 -6.11
C PRO A 136 34.56 14.52 -5.32
N ASN A 137 33.58 15.12 -4.65
CA ASN A 137 33.73 16.41 -4.00
C ASN A 137 34.87 16.23 -2.99
N GLY A 138 36.05 16.75 -3.32
CA GLY A 138 37.34 16.43 -2.67
C GLY A 138 37.49 17.01 -1.27
N ASN A 139 36.38 17.21 -0.56
CA ASN A 139 36.35 17.70 0.80
C ASN A 139 36.06 16.55 1.75
N GLY A 140 37.14 15.85 2.15
CA GLY A 140 37.16 15.09 3.39
C GLY A 140 37.24 13.57 3.26
N ALA A 141 38.40 13.08 2.83
CA ALA A 141 38.94 11.84 3.40
C ALA A 141 40.46 11.86 3.20
N GLU A 142 41.19 12.43 4.16
CA GLU A 142 42.53 11.93 4.45
C GLU A 142 42.41 10.41 4.57
N ALA A 143 43.18 9.71 3.74
CA ALA A 143 43.28 8.28 3.76
C ALA A 143 43.87 7.84 5.11
N HIS A 144 42.99 7.56 6.08
CA HIS A 144 43.33 6.61 7.12
C HIS A 144 43.44 5.25 6.45
N GLU A 145 44.66 4.76 6.32
CA GLU A 145 44.99 3.37 5.99
C GLU A 145 44.09 2.44 6.81
N ALA A 146 43.12 1.83 6.14
CA ALA A 146 42.28 0.80 6.72
C ALA A 146 43.14 -0.44 6.95
N GLU A 147 43.46 -0.68 8.22
CA GLU A 147 43.89 -2.00 8.69
C GLU A 147 42.91 -3.10 8.21
N PRO A 148 43.42 -4.32 7.95
CA PRO A 148 42.61 -5.44 7.50
C PRO A 148 41.55 -5.78 8.55
N SER A 149 40.29 -5.60 8.18
CA SER A 149 39.13 -5.91 9.00
C SER A 149 39.14 -7.39 9.42
N PRO A 150 39.12 -7.71 10.73
CA PRO A 150 39.06 -9.09 11.20
C PRO A 150 37.70 -9.70 10.84
N SER A 151 37.75 -10.98 10.44
CA SER A 151 36.58 -11.79 10.07
C SER A 151 35.47 -11.67 11.10
N TYR A 152 34.32 -11.14 10.68
CA TYR A 152 33.12 -11.11 11.48
C TYR A 152 32.63 -12.56 11.70
N GLU A 153 32.90 -13.10 12.89
CA GLU A 153 32.11 -14.19 13.44
C GLU A 153 30.84 -13.59 14.05
N TYR A 154 29.70 -14.06 13.56
CA TYR A 154 28.37 -13.72 14.00
C TYR A 154 28.16 -14.25 15.43
N TYR A 155 28.44 -13.44 16.45
CA TYR A 155 28.05 -13.73 17.83
C TYR A 155 26.76 -12.99 18.20
N ASP A 156 25.71 -13.79 18.44
CA ASP A 156 24.42 -13.39 19.01
C ASP A 156 24.59 -13.10 20.51
N HIS A 157 24.99 -11.87 20.85
CA HIS A 157 24.99 -11.36 22.22
C HIS A 157 23.81 -10.42 22.43
N ARG A 158 22.68 -10.99 22.85
CA ARG A 158 21.61 -10.25 23.54
C ARG A 158 22.02 -10.00 24.98
N ASP A 159 22.51 -8.80 25.25
CA ASP A 159 22.56 -8.27 26.60
C ASP A 159 21.22 -7.64 27.00
N PRO A 160 20.64 -8.00 28.16
CA PRO A 160 19.44 -7.38 28.70
C PRO A 160 19.83 -6.41 29.82
N SER A 161 19.82 -5.09 29.58
CA SER A 161 19.76 -4.12 30.69
C SER A 161 19.45 -2.68 30.26
N THR A 162 18.30 -2.19 30.76
CA THR A 162 18.02 -0.82 31.22
C THR A 162 17.92 0.29 30.15
N GLN A 163 16.98 1.26 30.20
CA GLN A 163 16.48 2.00 31.35
C GLN A 163 14.99 2.36 31.18
N SER A 164 14.24 2.29 32.28
CA SER A 164 12.88 2.83 32.41
C SER A 164 12.92 4.35 32.52
N THR A 165 12.38 5.06 31.54
CA THR A 165 12.01 6.47 31.65
C THR A 165 10.56 6.58 32.11
N THR A 166 10.37 6.96 33.37
CA THR A 166 9.10 7.32 33.98
C THR A 166 8.63 8.68 33.44
N HIS A 167 7.79 8.67 32.41
CA HIS A 167 7.03 9.84 32.00
C HIS A 167 5.60 9.75 32.56
N SER A 168 5.28 10.64 33.49
CA SER A 168 3.89 10.90 33.91
C SER A 168 3.11 11.53 32.74
N PRO A 169 1.91 11.03 32.40
CA PRO A 169 1.09 11.65 31.37
C PRO A 169 0.42 12.92 31.90
N ALA A 170 0.46 13.99 31.10
CA ALA A 170 -0.33 15.19 31.32
C ALA A 170 -1.83 14.90 31.16
N PRO A 171 -2.73 15.63 31.86
CA PRO A 171 -4.17 15.46 31.74
C PRO A 171 -4.66 15.83 30.33
N ASP A 172 -5.46 14.94 29.73
CA ASP A 172 -6.04 15.12 28.40
C ASP A 172 -7.02 16.31 28.37
N PRO A 173 -6.90 17.23 27.40
CA PRO A 173 -7.91 18.25 27.18
C PRO A 173 -9.22 17.63 26.67
N PRO A 174 -10.39 18.21 27.01
CA PRO A 174 -11.69 17.67 26.62
C PRO A 174 -11.82 17.63 25.08
N GLN A 175 -12.04 16.43 24.55
CA GLN A 175 -12.24 16.19 23.12
C GLN A 175 -13.61 16.70 22.65
N PRO A 176 -13.68 17.56 21.61
CA PRO A 176 -14.95 17.97 21.01
C PRO A 176 -15.44 16.90 20.03
N GLU A 177 -16.16 15.88 20.54
CA GLU A 177 -16.69 14.77 19.71
C GLU A 177 -17.77 15.20 18.69
N ARG A 178 -18.27 16.44 18.76
CA ARG A 178 -19.34 16.91 17.85
C ARG A 178 -18.90 17.36 16.46
N ARG A 179 -17.61 17.54 16.19
CA ARG A 179 -17.14 18.14 14.92
C ARG A 179 -16.85 17.15 13.79
N ARG A 180 -16.79 15.84 14.09
CA ARG A 180 -16.32 14.84 13.12
C ARG A 180 -17.40 14.42 12.12
N ASP A 181 -18.66 14.44 12.53
CA ASP A 181 -19.78 14.10 11.65
C ASP A 181 -20.21 15.28 10.75
N GLU A 182 -20.02 16.53 11.20
CA GLU A 182 -20.26 17.71 10.37
C GLU A 182 -19.26 17.84 9.20
N MET A 183 -17.97 17.52 9.42
CA MET A 183 -16.99 17.53 8.30
C MET A 183 -17.24 16.40 7.29
N ARG A 184 -17.93 15.32 7.68
CA ARG A 184 -18.25 14.21 6.79
C ARG A 184 -19.40 14.53 5.84
N ASN A 185 -20.28 15.47 6.21
CA ASN A 185 -21.39 15.95 5.38
C ASN A 185 -21.03 17.21 4.56
N ALA A 186 -19.94 17.92 4.90
CA ALA A 186 -19.49 19.11 4.17
C ALA A 186 -18.60 18.82 2.95
N MET A 187 -18.01 17.62 2.88
CA MET A 187 -17.37 17.15 1.65
C MET A 187 -18.46 16.54 0.78
N GLY A 188 -18.82 17.25 -0.30
CA GLY A 188 -19.83 16.83 -1.27
C GLY A 188 -19.59 15.41 -1.82
N PRO A 189 -20.51 14.93 -2.69
CA PRO A 189 -20.49 13.54 -3.14
C PRO A 189 -19.09 13.13 -3.58
N SER A 190 -18.62 12.01 -3.03
CA SER A 190 -17.29 11.51 -3.36
C SER A 190 -17.18 11.30 -4.87
N LEU A 191 -15.97 11.40 -5.43
CA LEU A 191 -15.73 11.18 -6.86
C LEU A 191 -16.34 9.85 -7.34
N TRP A 192 -16.34 8.82 -6.49
CA TRP A 192 -16.99 7.53 -6.74
C TRP A 192 -18.51 7.64 -6.89
N GLN A 193 -19.19 8.45 -6.07
CA GLN A 193 -20.64 8.69 -6.17
C GLN A 193 -21.01 9.47 -7.43
N LEU A 194 -20.16 10.41 -7.87
CA LEU A 194 -20.35 11.13 -9.13
C LEU A 194 -20.16 10.22 -10.35
N VAL A 195 -19.19 9.31 -10.30
CA VAL A 195 -18.96 8.33 -11.37
C VAL A 195 -20.11 7.32 -11.46
N THR A 196 -20.65 6.83 -10.35
CA THR A 196 -21.79 5.91 -10.39
C THR A 196 -23.10 6.60 -10.78
N ALA A 197 -23.28 7.88 -10.44
CA ALA A 197 -24.48 8.63 -10.84
C ALA A 197 -24.48 9.04 -12.33
N ALA A 198 -23.34 8.94 -13.01
CA ALA A 198 -23.20 9.24 -14.44
C ALA A 198 -23.37 8.00 -15.34
N ILE A 199 -23.57 6.81 -14.76
CA ILE A 199 -23.95 5.61 -15.51
C ILE A 199 -25.48 5.70 -15.66
N PRO A 200 -26.02 5.91 -16.87
CA PRO A 200 -27.46 5.86 -17.06
C PRO A 200 -27.95 4.47 -16.66
N ASP A 201 -28.96 4.42 -15.79
CA ASP A 201 -29.67 3.17 -15.48
C ASP A 201 -30.24 2.65 -16.82
N GLU A 202 -29.70 1.54 -17.34
CA GLU A 202 -30.16 0.92 -18.59
C GLU A 202 -31.55 0.23 -18.46
N ASP A 203 -32.33 0.59 -17.44
CA ASP A 203 -33.68 0.10 -17.18
C ASP A 203 -34.76 1.17 -17.45
N GLU A 204 -34.55 2.09 -18.41
CA GLU A 204 -35.67 2.82 -18.99
C GLU A 204 -36.44 1.88 -19.94
N PRO A 205 -37.72 1.57 -19.67
CA PRO A 205 -38.50 0.68 -20.53
C PRO A 205 -38.69 1.34 -21.89
N GLU A 206 -38.02 0.81 -22.91
CA GLU A 206 -38.12 1.24 -24.30
C GLU A 206 -39.60 1.37 -24.71
N ALA A 207 -40.03 2.61 -24.88
CA ALA A 207 -41.29 2.93 -25.52
C ALA A 207 -41.25 2.37 -26.94
N ARG A 208 -42.06 1.33 -27.17
CA ARG A 208 -42.43 0.71 -28.46
C ARG A 208 -42.13 1.62 -29.66
N ARG A 209 -40.96 1.47 -30.28
CA ARG A 209 -40.75 1.85 -31.68
C ARG A 209 -41.08 0.66 -32.55
N GLY A 210 -41.79 0.95 -33.63
CA GLY A 210 -42.38 -0.01 -34.55
C GLY A 210 -41.37 -0.91 -35.29
N PRO A 211 -41.88 -1.82 -36.12
CA PRO A 211 -41.10 -2.85 -36.77
C PRO A 211 -40.27 -2.30 -37.93
N GLU A 212 -39.23 -3.06 -38.29
CA GLU A 212 -38.37 -2.90 -39.49
C GLU A 212 -37.13 -2.00 -39.35
N ALA A 213 -36.07 -2.60 -38.82
CA ALA A 213 -34.74 -2.48 -39.44
C ALA A 213 -33.90 -3.69 -39.01
N GLU A 214 -33.95 -4.72 -39.84
CA GLU A 214 -33.19 -5.96 -39.78
C GLU A 214 -31.68 -5.67 -39.96
N TRP A 215 -31.01 -5.25 -38.89
CA TRP A 215 -29.55 -5.25 -38.82
C TRP A 215 -29.11 -6.49 -38.07
N ALA A 216 -28.62 -7.46 -38.84
CA ALA A 216 -28.10 -8.73 -38.37
C ALA A 216 -27.08 -8.51 -37.22
N ARG A 217 -27.43 -9.01 -36.03
CA ARG A 217 -26.48 -9.15 -34.92
C ARG A 217 -25.40 -10.16 -35.33
N PRO A 218 -24.10 -9.85 -35.18
CA PRO A 218 -23.07 -10.86 -35.30
C PRO A 218 -23.29 -11.90 -34.19
N MET A 219 -23.61 -13.13 -34.60
CA MET A 219 -23.63 -14.28 -33.71
C MET A 219 -22.23 -14.50 -33.14
N TRP A 220 -21.98 -13.97 -31.95
CA TRP A 220 -20.99 -14.57 -31.07
C TRP A 220 -21.63 -15.85 -30.50
N THR A 221 -21.51 -16.95 -31.25
CA THR A 221 -21.80 -18.27 -30.71
C THR A 221 -20.77 -18.55 -29.63
N ALA A 222 -21.24 -18.73 -28.39
CA ALA A 222 -20.41 -19.23 -27.32
C ALA A 222 -19.75 -20.53 -27.78
N PRO A 223 -18.42 -20.71 -27.58
CA PRO A 223 -17.76 -21.95 -27.93
C PRO A 223 -18.42 -23.11 -27.16
N PRO A 224 -18.62 -24.26 -27.80
CA PRO A 224 -19.23 -25.41 -27.15
C PRO A 224 -18.41 -25.80 -25.91
N PRO A 225 -19.07 -26.31 -24.85
CA PRO A 225 -18.37 -26.80 -23.68
C PRO A 225 -17.36 -27.87 -24.10
N ARG A 226 -16.10 -27.71 -23.69
CA ARG A 226 -15.07 -28.74 -23.85
C ARG A 226 -15.34 -29.85 -22.85
N ASP A 227 -15.72 -31.02 -23.33
CA ASP A 227 -15.95 -32.23 -22.52
C ASP A 227 -14.67 -32.82 -21.89
N ASP A 228 -13.49 -32.27 -22.20
CA ASP A 228 -12.21 -32.83 -21.79
C ASP A 228 -11.61 -32.20 -20.51
N TYR A 229 -12.39 -31.50 -19.67
CA TYR A 229 -11.84 -31.02 -18.41
C TYR A 229 -11.74 -32.18 -17.41
N PRO A 230 -10.54 -32.62 -17.01
CA PRO A 230 -10.40 -33.69 -16.04
C PRO A 230 -11.05 -33.25 -14.72
N ASP A 231 -11.89 -34.13 -14.19
CA ASP A 231 -12.66 -33.96 -12.97
C ASP A 231 -11.72 -33.48 -11.85
N GLY A 232 -11.76 -32.17 -11.54
CA GLY A 232 -10.84 -31.55 -10.60
C GLY A 232 -10.94 -32.21 -9.22
N PRO A 233 -9.87 -32.18 -8.40
CA PRO A 233 -9.84 -32.88 -7.13
C PRO A 233 -11.01 -32.44 -6.26
N LYS A 234 -11.96 -33.36 -6.04
CA LYS A 234 -13.15 -33.17 -5.21
C LYS A 234 -12.70 -32.69 -3.83
N ARG A 235 -12.89 -31.39 -3.56
CA ARG A 235 -12.62 -30.80 -2.25
C ARG A 235 -13.53 -31.51 -1.23
N LYS A 236 -12.97 -32.45 -0.48
CA LYS A 236 -13.64 -33.10 0.66
C LYS A 236 -14.07 -31.98 1.62
N ARG A 237 -15.38 -31.74 1.70
CA ARG A 237 -15.97 -30.89 2.73
C ARG A 237 -15.63 -31.54 4.07
N ARG A 238 -14.79 -30.87 4.85
CA ARG A 238 -14.35 -31.30 6.18
C ARG A 238 -15.52 -31.05 7.15
N ALA A 239 -16.42 -32.02 7.27
CA ALA A 239 -17.61 -31.91 8.12
C ALA A 239 -17.38 -32.45 9.55
N ASP A 240 -16.33 -33.23 9.80
CA ASP A 240 -16.21 -33.96 11.08
C ASP A 240 -15.00 -33.49 11.90
N LEU A 241 -15.14 -32.36 12.59
CA LEU A 241 -14.27 -31.97 13.71
C LEU A 241 -15.07 -31.17 14.75
N PHE A 242 -16.14 -31.76 15.27
CA PHE A 242 -16.76 -31.33 16.53
C PHE A 242 -17.34 -32.56 17.25
N TRP A 243 -16.53 -33.17 18.10
CA TRP A 243 -16.93 -33.86 19.33
C TRP A 243 -15.83 -33.63 20.37
#